data_AF-A0A4U8SHG6-F1
#
_entry.id   AF-A0A4U8SHG6-F1
#
_cell.length_a   1.000
_cell.length_b   1.000
_cell.length_c   1.000
_cell.angle_alpha   90.00
_cell.angle_beta   90.00
_cell.angle_gamma   90.00
#
_symmetry.space_group_name_H-M   'P 1'
#
loop_
_entity.id
_entity.type
_entity.pdbx_description
1 polymer ?
#
loop_
_entity_poly.entity_id
_entity_poly.type
_entity_poly.pdbx_seq_one_letter_code
_entity_poly.pdbx_strand_id
1 'polypeptide(L)'
;MKKILAKITFFLIMAQVYLYGAFGEKLKNSIATEVNSTGDIVMGVIHILVGVFGGLMICFLAIAAKFKPELLKDNMKTIIWIAIITGVLWGVTNNGVSVFQ
;
A
#
# COMPACT_ATOMS: atom_id res chain seq x y z
N MET A 1 -41.49 -6.70 36.15
CA MET A 1 -40.17 -7.14 35.61
C MET A 1 -40.03 -6.98 34.10
N LYS A 2 -40.90 -7.57 33.25
CA LYS A 2 -40.78 -7.48 31.77
C LYS A 2 -40.72 -6.05 31.19
N LYS A 3 -41.49 -5.09 31.73
CA LYS A 3 -41.49 -3.69 31.29
C LYS A 3 -40.20 -2.91 31.64
N ILE A 4 -39.51 -3.29 32.72
CA ILE A 4 -38.26 -2.66 33.14
C ILE A 4 -37.11 -3.18 32.28
N LEU A 5 -37.09 -4.50 32.02
CA LEU A 5 -36.16 -5.12 31.08
C LEU A 5 -36.29 -4.52 29.68
N ALA A 6 -37.51 -4.34 29.17
CA ALA A 6 -37.73 -3.69 27.88
C ALA A 6 -37.20 -2.24 27.83
N LYS A 7 -37.36 -1.47 28.91
CA LYS A 7 -36.81 -0.10 29.00
C LYS A 7 -35.28 -0.09 29.02
N ILE A 8 -34.65 -1.03 29.74
CA ILE A 8 -33.19 -1.16 29.81
C ILE A 8 -32.63 -1.57 28.43
N THR A 9 -33.25 -2.56 27.77
CA THR A 9 -32.85 -2.98 26.41
C THR A 9 -33.01 -1.83 25.40
N PHE A 10 -34.10 -1.06 25.48
CA PHE A 10 -34.29 0.11 24.63
C PHE A 10 -33.23 1.19 24.87
N PHE A 11 -32.86 1.43 26.13
CA PHE A 11 -31.80 2.38 26.49
C PHE A 11 -30.42 1.94 26.00
N LEU A 12 -30.12 0.64 26.05
CA LEU A 12 -28.87 0.07 25.53
C LEU A 12 -28.78 0.17 24.00
N ILE A 13 -29.89 -0.01 23.29
CA ILE A 13 -29.93 0.15 21.82
C ILE A 13 -29.74 1.64 21.45
N MET A 14 -30.36 2.57 22.18
CA MET A 14 -30.17 4.01 21.95
C MET A 14 -28.75 4.49 22.32
N ALA A 15 -28.10 3.86 23.30
CA ALA A 15 -26.71 4.14 23.63
C ALA A 15 -25.74 3.79 22.49
N GLN A 16 -26.01 2.74 21.70
CA GLN A 16 -25.22 2.40 20.51
C GLN A 16 -25.34 3.49 19.44
N VAL A 17 -26.55 4.02 19.22
CA VAL A 17 -26.78 5.13 18.28
C VAL A 17 -26.10 6.42 18.75
N TYR A 18 -26.13 6.70 20.05
CA TYR A 18 -25.41 7.83 20.65
C TYR A 18 -23.88 7.67 20.52
N LEU A 19 -23.35 6.47 20.75
CA LEU A 19 -21.92 6.18 20.58
C LEU A 19 -21.48 6.29 19.11
N TYR A 20 -22.28 5.78 18.17
CA TYR A 20 -22.02 5.97 16.73
C TYR A 20 -22.20 7.41 16.27
N GLY A 21 -23.15 8.17 16.85
CA GLY A 21 -23.34 9.58 16.54
C GLY A 21 -22.28 10.50 17.15
N ALA A 22 -21.82 10.21 18.37
CA ALA A 22 -20.85 11.02 19.10
C ALA A 22 -19.39 10.67 18.76
N PHE A 23 -19.12 9.43 18.36
CA PHE A 23 -17.78 8.95 18.03
C PHE A 23 -17.65 8.41 16.61
N GLY A 24 -18.71 8.36 15.80
CA GLY A 24 -18.63 7.80 14.44
C GLY A 24 -17.67 8.57 13.53
N GLU A 25 -17.69 9.90 13.57
CA GLU A 25 -16.71 10.71 12.84
C GLU A 25 -15.30 10.55 13.41
N LYS A 26 -15.13 10.52 14.73
CA LYS A 26 -13.82 10.33 15.36
C LYS A 26 -13.24 8.93 15.10
N LEU A 27 -14.07 7.89 15.13
CA LEU A 27 -13.70 6.51 14.86
C LEU A 27 -13.40 6.32 13.37
N LYS A 28 -14.22 6.88 12.48
CA LYS A 28 -13.96 6.89 11.03
C LYS A 28 -12.65 7.62 10.72
N ASN A 29 -12.41 8.76 11.37
CA ASN A 29 -11.17 9.51 11.20
C ASN A 29 -9.98 8.74 11.76
N SER A 30 -10.05 8.16 12.95
CA SER A 30 -8.98 7.30 13.51
C SER A 30 -8.70 6.07 12.64
N ILE A 31 -9.73 5.40 12.12
CA ILE A 31 -9.56 4.27 11.20
C ILE A 31 -8.91 4.75 9.90
N ALA A 32 -9.36 5.87 9.32
CA ALA A 32 -8.75 6.44 8.12
C ALA A 32 -7.30 6.85 8.36
N THR A 33 -6.97 7.41 9.52
CA THR A 33 -5.61 7.79 9.90
C THR A 33 -4.70 6.57 10.06
N GLU A 34 -5.15 5.51 10.71
CA GLU A 34 -4.38 4.26 10.86
C GLU A 34 -4.22 3.50 9.53
N VAL A 35 -5.27 3.49 8.69
CA VAL A 35 -5.23 2.87 7.36
C VAL A 35 -4.28 3.64 6.44
N ASN A 36 -4.32 4.98 6.46
CA ASN A 36 -3.38 5.80 5.70
C ASN A 36 -1.96 5.62 6.25
N SER A 37 -1.75 5.71 7.57
CA SER A 37 -0.43 5.51 8.17
C SER A 37 0.17 4.12 7.88
N THR A 38 -0.64 3.07 7.83
CA THR A 38 -0.19 1.74 7.44
C THR A 38 0.08 1.66 5.94
N GLY A 39 -0.78 2.30 5.13
CA GLY A 39 -0.59 2.47 3.69
C GLY A 39 0.74 3.14 3.36
N ASP A 40 1.11 4.19 4.08
CA ASP A 40 2.35 4.96 3.89
C ASP A 40 3.59 4.11 4.12
N ILE A 41 3.58 3.35 5.21
CA ILE A 41 4.67 2.46 5.58
C ILE A 41 4.81 1.35 4.53
N VAL A 42 3.71 0.73 4.13
CA VAL A 42 3.72 -0.35 3.13
C VAL A 42 4.19 0.18 1.78
N MET A 43 3.66 1.31 1.31
CA MET A 43 4.04 1.91 0.03
C MET A 43 5.51 2.38 0.03
N GLY A 44 5.99 2.94 1.15
CA GLY A 44 7.39 3.30 1.32
C GLY A 44 8.34 2.09 1.27
N VAL A 45 7.99 0.99 1.94
CA VAL A 45 8.77 -0.25 1.91
C VAL A 45 8.80 -0.84 0.50
N ILE A 46 7.66 -0.89 -0.19
CA ILE A 46 7.59 -1.40 -1.58
C ILE A 46 8.41 -0.50 -2.51
N HIS A 47 8.35 0.83 -2.35
CA HIS A 47 9.15 1.76 -3.14
C HIS A 47 10.66 1.50 -3.01
N ILE A 48 11.15 1.30 -1.78
CA ILE A 48 12.55 0.97 -1.50
C ILE A 48 12.93 -0.36 -2.15
N LEU A 49 12.10 -1.39 -2.00
CA LEU A 49 12.35 -2.71 -2.60
C LEU A 49 12.44 -2.62 -4.13
N VAL A 50 11.49 -1.94 -4.78
CA VAL A 50 11.49 -1.73 -6.24
C VAL A 50 12.76 -0.98 -6.67
N GLY A 51 13.18 0.03 -5.90
CA GLY A 51 14.43 0.76 -6.14
C GLY A 51 15.67 -0.14 -6.07
N VAL A 52 15.76 -1.00 -5.05
CA VAL A 52 16.89 -1.93 -4.88
C VAL A 52 16.93 -2.97 -6.00
N PHE A 53 15.80 -3.61 -6.32
CA PHE A 53 15.72 -4.59 -7.41
C PHE A 53 16.05 -3.96 -8.77
N GLY A 54 15.52 -2.76 -9.05
CA GLY A 54 15.83 -2.01 -10.26
C GLY A 54 17.32 -1.66 -10.36
N GLY A 55 17.93 -1.18 -9.26
CA GLY A 55 19.36 -0.88 -9.21
C GLY A 55 20.25 -2.10 -9.46
N LEU A 56 19.95 -3.22 -8.80
CA LEU A 56 20.67 -4.48 -9.00
C LEU A 56 20.54 -5.02 -10.43
N MET A 57 19.36 -4.89 -11.04
CA MET A 57 19.13 -5.27 -12.43
C MET A 57 20.03 -4.45 -13.38
N ILE A 58 20.12 -3.14 -13.20
CA ILE A 58 20.99 -2.28 -14.03
C ILE A 58 22.46 -2.70 -13.90
N CYS A 59 22.94 -2.97 -12.68
CA CYS A 59 24.29 -3.47 -12.45
C CYS A 59 24.53 -4.81 -13.15
N PHE A 60 23.58 -5.74 -13.06
CA PHE A 60 23.66 -7.04 -13.73
C PHE A 60 23.71 -6.89 -15.25
N LEU A 61 22.86 -6.03 -15.83
CA LEU A 61 22.85 -5.74 -17.26
C LEU A 61 24.15 -5.10 -17.72
N ALA A 62 24.74 -4.19 -16.94
CA ALA A 62 26.03 -3.57 -17.25
C ALA A 62 27.18 -4.60 -17.27
N ILE A 63 27.19 -5.53 -16.31
CA ILE A 63 28.17 -6.63 -16.27
C ILE A 63 27.94 -7.58 -17.45
N ALA A 64 26.69 -7.99 -17.69
CA ALA A 64 26.34 -8.86 -18.79
C ALA A 64 26.69 -8.25 -20.16
N ALA A 65 26.51 -6.94 -20.34
CA ALA A 65 26.88 -6.24 -21.57
C ALA A 65 28.39 -6.30 -21.84
N LYS A 66 29.21 -6.24 -20.79
CA LYS A 66 30.66 -6.28 -20.90
C LYS A 66 31.22 -7.69 -21.11
N PHE A 67 30.65 -8.69 -20.44
CA PHE A 67 31.23 -10.03 -20.40
C PHE A 67 30.50 -11.07 -21.26
N LYS A 68 29.19 -10.91 -21.49
CA LYS A 68 28.34 -11.84 -22.25
C LYS A 68 27.22 -11.11 -23.00
N PRO A 69 27.54 -10.27 -24.00
CA PRO A 69 26.56 -9.46 -24.72
C PRO A 69 25.54 -10.31 -25.50
N GLU A 70 25.89 -11.54 -25.88
CA GLU A 70 25.00 -12.48 -26.56
C GLU A 70 23.78 -12.84 -25.69
N LEU A 71 24.00 -13.02 -24.39
CA LEU A 71 22.95 -13.33 -23.40
C LEU A 71 21.91 -12.19 -23.28
N LEU A 72 22.34 -10.94 -23.47
CA LEU A 72 21.44 -9.79 -23.52
C LEU A 72 20.66 -9.73 -24.82
N LYS A 73 21.29 -10.06 -25.96
CA LYS A 73 20.62 -10.07 -27.26
C LYS A 73 19.54 -11.15 -27.32
N ASP A 74 19.82 -12.33 -26.80
CA ASP A 74 18.90 -13.46 -26.81
C ASP A 74 17.69 -13.22 -25.89
N ASN A 75 17.87 -12.45 -24.82
CA ASN A 75 16.83 -12.19 -23.82
C ASN A 75 16.32 -10.74 -23.83
N MET A 76 16.60 -9.98 -24.90
CA MET A 76 16.31 -8.55 -25.00
C MET A 76 14.83 -8.22 -24.73
N LYS A 77 13.91 -9.03 -25.28
CA LYS A 77 12.47 -8.85 -25.07
C LYS A 77 12.09 -8.98 -23.59
N THR A 78 12.62 -9.99 -22.91
CA THR A 78 12.37 -10.23 -21.48
C THR A 78 12.93 -9.09 -20.63
N ILE A 79 14.13 -8.61 -20.94
CA ILE A 79 14.77 -7.47 -20.25
C ILE A 79 13.91 -6.21 -20.38
N ILE A 80 13.40 -5.91 -21.59
CA ILE A 80 12.52 -4.77 -21.84
C ILE A 80 11.22 -4.91 -21.04
N TRP A 81 10.60 -6.08 -21.04
CA TRP A 81 9.38 -6.32 -20.26
C TRP A 81 9.59 -6.10 -18.76
N ILE A 82 10.68 -6.64 -18.20
CA ILE A 82 11.02 -6.47 -16.78
C ILE A 82 11.32 -5.00 -16.48
N ALA A 83 11.99 -4.27 -17.38
CA ALA A 83 12.27 -2.85 -17.22
C ALA A 83 10.97 -2.02 -17.20
N ILE A 84 10.02 -2.32 -18.10
CA ILE A 84 8.70 -1.65 -18.12
C ILE A 84 7.95 -1.93 -16.82
N ILE A 85 7.88 -3.19 -16.39
CA ILE A 85 7.18 -3.56 -15.14
C ILE A 85 7.80 -2.86 -13.94
N THR A 86 9.13 -2.87 -13.84
CA THR A 86 9.85 -2.23 -12.74
C THR A 86 9.64 -0.71 -12.76
N GLY A 87 9.67 -0.08 -13.94
CA GLY A 87 9.41 1.35 -14.10
C GLY A 87 7.97 1.75 -13.73
N VAL A 88 6.97 0.95 -14.12
CA VAL A 88 5.57 1.16 -13.74
C VAL A 88 5.40 0.99 -12.23
N LEU A 89 5.96 -0.06 -11.63
CA LEU A 89 5.93 -0.27 -10.19
C LEU A 89 6.61 0.86 -9.42
N TRP A 90 7.73 1.38 -9.93
CA TRP A 90 8.40 2.53 -9.34
C TRP A 90 7.54 3.80 -9.44
N GLY A 91 6.90 4.06 -10.59
CA GLY A 91 5.99 5.19 -10.77
C GLY A 91 4.74 5.10 -9.88
N VAL A 92 4.13 3.92 -9.75
CA VAL A 92 2.97 3.69 -8.88
C VAL A 92 3.35 3.84 -7.41
N THR A 93 4.51 3.31 -7.00
CA THR A 93 4.96 3.45 -5.60
C THR A 93 5.38 4.88 -5.29
N ASN A 94 6.02 5.58 -6.21
CA ASN A 94 6.39 6.99 -6.04
C ASN A 94 5.15 7.90 -5.97
N ASN A 95 4.16 7.68 -6.84
CA ASN A 95 2.88 8.39 -6.78
C ASN A 95 2.04 7.99 -5.57
N GLY A 96 2.11 6.73 -5.14
CA GLY A 96 1.47 6.29 -3.91
C GLY A 96 2.06 7.00 -2.70
N VAL A 97 3.39 7.00 -2.57
CA VAL A 97 4.10 7.72 -1.51
C VAL A 97 3.77 9.22 -1.54
N SER A 98 3.61 9.84 -2.71
CA SER A 98 3.27 11.28 -2.81
C SER A 98 1.79 11.63 -2.59
N VAL A 99 0.87 10.67 -2.74
CA VAL A 99 -0.58 10.87 -2.49
C VAL A 99 -0.91 10.81 -1.00
N PHE A 100 -0.08 10.14 -0.21
CA PHE A 100 -0.30 9.98 1.22
C PHE A 100 0.68 10.75 2.13
N GLN A 101 1.71 11.41 1.56
CA GLN A 101 2.47 12.47 2.21
C GLN A 101 1.70 13.79 2.25
#